data_AF-A0A7C4XQA1-F1
#
_entry.id   AF-A0A7C4XQA1-F1
#
_cell.length_a   1.000
_cell.length_b   1.000
_cell.length_c   1.000
_cell.angle_alpha   90.00
_cell.angle_beta   90.00
_cell.angle_gamma   90.00
#
_symmetry.space_group_name_H-M   'P 1'
#
loop_
_entity.id
_entity.type
_entity.pdbx_description
1 polymer ?
#
loop_
_entity_poly.entity_id
_entity_poly.type
_entity_poly.pdbx_seq_one_letter_code
_entity_poly.pdbx_strand_id
1 'polypeptide(L)'
;MSKIVQQLVALSEEHLEAGEGVVAGVRVNQKGASRAAAGGAVGGLLGAAVAHKMTKGGREAQAAAGFPPNAQLAFALTDRRLLVFDRGAMSGRPKRFLTSMPLSDIVSVRYEPAKLVPRIHLGLASGAEVGFEAVRLDDPEHFAAALDAALAPAT
;
A
#
# COMPACT_ATOMS: atom_id res chain seq x y z
N MET A 1 -8.41 7.40 16.14
CA MET A 1 -7.21 6.84 15.48
C MET A 1 -7.34 5.32 15.42
N SER A 2 -7.22 4.72 14.23
CA SER A 2 -7.41 3.27 14.05
C SER A 2 -6.24 2.46 14.62
N LYS A 3 -6.45 1.16 14.89
CA LYS A 3 -5.41 0.27 15.43
C LYS A 3 -4.18 0.17 14.52
N ILE A 4 -4.39 0.21 13.20
CA ILE A 4 -3.28 0.17 12.24
C ILE A 4 -2.45 1.45 12.31
N VAL A 5 -3.09 2.62 12.45
CA VAL A 5 -2.38 3.89 12.59
C VAL A 5 -1.56 3.90 13.87
N GLN A 6 -2.08 3.41 15.00
CA GLN A 6 -1.29 3.30 16.24
C GLN A 6 -0.04 2.41 16.07
N GLN A 7 -0.17 1.28 15.36
CA GLN A 7 0.96 0.41 15.07
C GLN A 7 1.99 1.08 14.17
N LEU A 8 1.53 1.84 13.18
CA LEU A 8 2.40 2.56 12.26
C LEU A 8 3.08 3.74 12.92
N VAL A 9 2.41 4.48 13.81
CA VAL A 9 3.02 5.54 14.63
C VAL A 9 4.20 4.96 15.40
N ALA A 10 3.96 3.91 16.19
CA ALA A 10 5.02 3.28 17.00
C ALA A 10 6.19 2.76 16.15
N LEU A 11 5.92 2.20 14.96
CA LEU A 11 6.96 1.72 14.05
C LEU A 11 7.67 2.84 13.26
N SER A 12 7.10 4.04 13.22
CA SER A 12 7.65 5.16 12.46
C SER A 12 8.58 6.03 13.32
N GLU A 13 8.58 5.89 14.65
CA GLU A 13 9.32 6.78 15.57
C GLU A 13 10.80 6.96 15.20
N GLU A 14 11.49 5.89 14.78
CA GLU A 14 12.91 5.93 14.38
C GLU A 14 13.14 6.44 12.94
N HIS A 15 12.08 6.67 12.19
CA HIS A 15 12.12 7.05 10.78
C HIS A 15 11.54 8.43 10.51
N LEU A 16 10.83 9.02 11.47
CA LEU A 16 10.27 10.36 11.37
C LEU A 16 11.35 11.42 11.58
N GLU A 17 11.29 12.48 10.78
CA GLU A 17 12.03 13.70 11.02
C GLU A 17 11.42 14.49 12.19
N ALA A 18 12.19 15.44 12.75
CA ALA A 18 11.67 16.32 13.79
C ALA A 18 10.42 17.08 13.31
N GLY A 19 9.34 16.94 14.08
CA GLY A 19 8.02 17.53 13.78
C GLY A 19 7.21 16.81 12.69
N GLU A 20 7.72 15.70 12.12
CA GLU A 20 6.98 14.86 11.18
C GLU A 20 6.05 13.91 11.96
N GLY A 21 4.82 13.72 11.47
CA GLY A 21 3.82 12.89 12.13
C GLY A 21 3.03 12.02 11.16
N VAL A 22 2.61 10.84 11.60
CA VAL A 22 1.72 9.97 10.81
C VAL A 22 0.30 10.52 10.83
N VAL A 23 -0.23 10.82 9.65
CA VAL A 23 -1.57 11.39 9.41
C VAL A 23 -2.60 10.30 9.14
N ALA A 24 -2.23 9.30 8.32
CA ALA A 24 -3.10 8.19 7.97
C ALA A 24 -2.29 6.91 7.75
N GLY A 25 -2.96 5.76 7.75
CA GLY A 25 -2.27 4.51 7.51
C GLY A 25 -3.19 3.38 7.06
N VAL A 26 -2.69 2.54 6.17
CA VAL A 26 -3.47 1.47 5.55
C VAL A 26 -2.59 0.25 5.27
N ARG A 27 -3.14 -0.94 5.48
CA ARG A 27 -2.51 -2.17 4.98
C ARG A 27 -2.93 -2.39 3.54
N VAL A 28 -1.94 -2.70 2.71
CA VAL A 28 -2.14 -3.03 1.32
C VAL A 28 -1.46 -4.33 0.95
N ASN A 29 -1.94 -4.94 -0.12
CA ASN A 29 -1.30 -6.07 -0.76
C ASN A 29 -1.03 -5.70 -2.20
N GLN A 30 -0.06 -6.37 -2.78
CA GLN A 30 0.15 -6.32 -4.22
C GLN A 30 -1.11 -6.81 -4.95
N LYS A 31 -1.42 -6.18 -6.10
CA LYS A 31 -2.49 -6.64 -6.99
C LYS A 31 -2.38 -8.14 -7.29
N GLY A 32 -3.45 -8.88 -7.05
CA GLY A 32 -3.51 -10.34 -7.25
C GLY A 32 -3.07 -11.19 -6.06
N ALA A 33 -2.46 -10.61 -5.02
CA ALA A 33 -2.03 -11.37 -3.84
C ALA A 33 -3.22 -11.94 -3.05
N SER A 34 -4.32 -11.19 -2.91
CA SER A 34 -5.50 -11.68 -2.19
C SER A 34 -6.23 -12.78 -2.97
N ARG A 35 -6.19 -12.74 -4.30
CA ARG A 35 -6.75 -13.79 -5.17
C ARG A 35 -5.87 -15.03 -5.22
N ALA A 36 -4.55 -14.91 -5.17
CA ALA A 36 -3.65 -16.06 -5.09
C ALA A 36 -3.86 -16.86 -3.79
N ALA A 37 -4.05 -16.15 -2.66
CA ALA A 37 -4.36 -16.77 -1.38
C ALA A 37 -5.71 -17.52 -1.38
N ALA A 38 -6.73 -16.99 -2.08
CA ALA A 38 -8.04 -17.63 -2.19
C ALA A 38 -8.12 -18.72 -3.29
N GLY A 39 -7.45 -18.52 -4.42
CA GLY A 39 -7.50 -19.39 -5.61
C GLY A 39 -6.66 -20.65 -5.48
N GLY A 40 -5.62 -20.64 -4.63
CA GLY A 40 -4.86 -21.84 -4.29
C GLY A 40 -5.70 -22.92 -3.59
N ALA A 41 -6.85 -22.55 -3.02
CA ALA A 41 -7.76 -23.48 -2.36
C ALA A 41 -8.86 -24.05 -3.29
N VAL A 42 -9.07 -23.50 -4.50
CA VAL A 42 -10.27 -23.80 -5.31
C VAL A 42 -9.97 -24.21 -6.78
N GLY A 43 -8.84 -23.78 -7.38
CA GLY A 43 -8.68 -23.79 -8.86
C GLY A 43 -7.74 -24.82 -9.49
N GLY A 44 -7.08 -25.69 -8.72
CA GLY A 44 -6.08 -26.64 -9.25
C GLY A 44 -4.88 -25.98 -9.96
N LEU A 45 -4.13 -26.76 -10.74
CA LEU A 45 -2.88 -26.31 -11.40
C LEU A 45 -3.08 -25.12 -12.37
N LEU A 46 -4.23 -25.05 -13.04
CA LEU A 46 -4.58 -23.94 -13.94
C LEU A 46 -4.84 -22.64 -13.17
N GLY A 47 -5.53 -22.71 -12.03
CA GLY A 47 -5.72 -21.56 -11.14
C GLY A 47 -4.40 -21.03 -10.57
N ALA A 48 -3.47 -21.94 -10.24
CA ALA A 48 -2.15 -21.57 -9.75
C ALA A 48 -1.31 -20.81 -10.80
N ALA A 49 -1.33 -21.23 -12.07
CA ALA A 49 -0.58 -20.58 -13.14
C ALA A 49 -1.08 -19.15 -13.44
N VAL A 50 -2.40 -18.94 -13.46
CA VAL A 50 -3.00 -17.61 -13.66
C VAL A 50 -2.69 -16.69 -12.47
N ALA A 51 -2.81 -17.21 -11.24
CA ALA A 51 -2.45 -16.47 -10.04
C ALA A 51 -0.97 -16.07 -10.05
N HIS A 52 -0.07 -16.98 -10.46
CA HIS A 52 1.36 -16.70 -10.56
C HIS A 52 1.68 -15.63 -11.61
N LYS A 53 1.03 -15.65 -12.78
CA LYS A 53 1.25 -14.62 -13.82
C LYS A 53 0.79 -13.24 -13.35
N MET A 54 -0.35 -13.14 -12.67
CA MET A 54 -0.86 -11.88 -12.13
C MET A 54 0.04 -11.32 -11.02
N THR A 55 0.53 -12.18 -10.12
CA THR A 55 1.46 -11.75 -9.06
C THR A 55 2.84 -11.42 -9.63
N LYS A 56 3.31 -12.05 -10.70
CA LYS A 56 4.57 -11.64 -11.33
C LYS A 56 4.48 -10.23 -11.92
N GLY A 57 3.46 -9.96 -12.74
CA GLY A 57 3.29 -8.65 -13.39
C GLY A 57 3.11 -7.50 -12.39
N GLY A 58 2.40 -7.73 -11.27
CA GLY A 58 2.29 -6.71 -10.23
C GLY A 58 3.59 -6.42 -9.47
N ARG A 59 4.49 -7.40 -9.33
CA ARG A 59 5.80 -7.20 -8.66
C ARG A 59 6.73 -6.40 -9.55
N GLU A 60 6.74 -6.70 -10.84
CA GLU A 60 7.54 -5.98 -11.83
C GLU A 60 7.09 -4.52 -11.92
N ALA A 61 5.79 -4.26 -11.95
CA ALA A 61 5.25 -2.90 -11.93
C ALA A 61 5.62 -2.13 -10.64
N GLN A 62 5.54 -2.77 -9.47
CA GLN A 62 5.96 -2.16 -8.20
C GLN A 62 7.46 -1.85 -8.17
N ALA A 63 8.29 -2.81 -8.57
CA ALA A 63 9.75 -2.63 -8.60
C ALA A 63 10.16 -1.51 -9.55
N ALA A 64 9.56 -1.44 -10.75
CA ALA A 64 9.79 -0.36 -11.71
C ALA A 64 9.37 1.01 -11.18
N ALA A 65 8.41 1.03 -10.26
CA ALA A 65 7.88 2.22 -9.63
C ALA A 65 8.55 2.56 -8.29
N GLY A 66 9.66 1.91 -7.94
CA GLY A 66 10.42 2.16 -6.70
C GLY A 66 9.80 1.56 -5.43
N PHE A 67 8.74 0.75 -5.56
CA PHE A 67 8.18 0.00 -4.44
C PHE A 67 8.88 -1.36 -4.27
N PRO A 68 9.14 -1.80 -3.03
CA PRO A 68 9.60 -3.15 -2.77
C PRO A 68 8.62 -4.18 -3.37
N PRO A 69 9.09 -5.25 -4.05
CA PRO A 69 8.23 -6.25 -4.69
C PRO A 69 7.55 -7.21 -3.67
N ASN A 70 7.22 -6.71 -2.49
CA ASN A 70 6.64 -7.45 -1.38
C ASN A 70 5.12 -7.59 -1.60
N ALA A 71 4.61 -8.81 -1.36
CA ALA A 71 3.19 -9.10 -1.56
C ALA A 71 2.27 -8.42 -0.52
N GLN A 72 2.79 -8.11 0.67
CA GLN A 72 2.03 -7.53 1.78
C GLN A 72 2.80 -6.34 2.36
N LEU A 73 2.19 -5.17 2.30
CA LEU A 73 2.79 -3.90 2.71
C LEU A 73 1.84 -3.13 3.63
N ALA A 74 2.38 -2.23 4.43
CA ALA A 74 1.61 -1.21 5.10
C ALA A 74 2.18 0.16 4.77
N PHE A 75 1.30 1.13 4.59
CA PHE A 75 1.63 2.50 4.29
C PHE A 75 1.29 3.37 5.48
N ALA A 76 2.24 4.19 5.92
CA ALA A 76 1.99 5.32 6.80
C ALA A 76 2.19 6.60 5.99
N LEU A 77 1.13 7.39 5.85
CA LEU A 77 1.20 8.72 5.27
C LEU A 77 1.61 9.69 6.36
N THR A 78 2.67 10.46 6.13
CA THR A 78 3.04 11.61 6.96
C THR A 78 2.65 12.91 6.28
N ASP A 79 2.90 14.03 6.95
CA ASP A 79 2.80 15.37 6.39
C ASP A 79 3.82 15.65 5.26
N ARG A 80 4.81 14.76 5.05
CA ARG A 80 5.92 14.97 4.09
C ARG A 80 6.10 13.86 3.06
N ARG A 81 5.78 12.61 3.42
CA ARG A 81 6.12 11.42 2.62
C ARG A 81 5.27 10.21 2.98
N LEU A 82 5.37 9.20 2.14
CA LEU A 82 4.82 7.88 2.37
C LEU A 82 5.90 6.96 2.92
N LEU A 83 5.72 6.45 4.14
CA LEU A 83 6.57 5.39 4.70
C LEU A 83 5.97 4.03 4.35
N VAL A 84 6.83 3.13 3.86
CA VAL A 84 6.44 1.79 3.40
C VAL A 84 7.05 0.75 4.33
N PHE A 85 6.20 -0.10 4.88
CA PHE A 85 6.56 -1.17 5.80
C PHE A 85 6.19 -2.53 5.24
N ASP A 86 7.01 -3.53 5.56
CA ASP A 86 6.71 -4.93 5.39
C ASP A 86 5.63 -5.38 6.39
N ARG A 87 4.88 -6.41 6.02
CA ARG A 87 3.87 -7.02 6.91
C ARG A 87 4.15 -8.49 7.16
N GLY A 88 3.90 -8.92 8.39
CA GLY A 88 3.96 -10.33 8.74
C GLY A 88 2.84 -11.12 8.06
N ALA A 89 3.19 -12.12 7.25
CA ALA A 89 2.24 -12.96 6.51
C ALA A 89 1.12 -13.57 7.37
N MET A 90 1.46 -13.99 8.60
CA MET A 90 0.51 -14.63 9.52
C MET A 90 -0.25 -13.62 10.41
N SER A 91 0.44 -12.59 10.93
CA SER A 91 -0.18 -11.63 11.86
C SER A 91 -0.92 -10.51 11.14
N GLY A 92 -0.61 -10.28 9.85
CA GLY A 92 -1.08 -9.16 9.06
C GLY A 92 -0.60 -7.79 9.56
N ARG A 93 0.24 -7.75 10.60
CA ARG A 93 0.73 -6.51 11.24
C ARG A 93 1.97 -5.96 10.50
N PRO A 94 2.14 -4.63 10.43
CA PRO A 94 3.40 -4.04 10.00
C PRO A 94 4.54 -4.48 10.91
N LYS A 95 5.77 -4.57 10.38
CA LYS A 95 6.93 -5.09 11.13
C LYS A 95 8.22 -4.32 10.90
N ARG A 96 8.58 -4.07 9.64
CA ARG A 96 9.91 -3.58 9.27
C ARG A 96 9.77 -2.49 8.22
N PHE A 97 10.41 -1.35 8.45
CA PHE A 97 10.53 -0.29 7.45
C PHE A 97 11.29 -0.81 6.22
N LEU A 98 10.79 -0.50 5.03
CA LEU A 98 11.39 -0.90 3.77
C LEU A 98 11.94 0.30 3.02
N THR A 99 11.13 1.34 2.86
CA THR A 99 11.50 2.55 2.13
C THR A 99 10.58 3.71 2.47
N SER A 100 10.94 4.91 2.04
CA SER A 100 10.07 6.08 2.04
C SER A 100 10.00 6.69 0.65
N MET A 101 8.83 7.21 0.28
CA MET A 101 8.61 7.92 -0.99
C MET A 101 8.15 9.35 -0.70
N PRO A 102 8.89 10.39 -1.12
CA PRO A 102 8.46 11.77 -0.92
C PRO A 102 7.14 12.02 -1.66
N LEU A 103 6.29 12.90 -1.13
CA LEU A 103 5.01 13.21 -1.79
C LEU A 103 5.20 13.80 -3.19
N SER A 104 6.35 14.43 -3.47
CA SER A 104 6.71 14.92 -4.81
C SER A 104 6.77 13.83 -5.88
N ASP A 105 6.99 12.57 -5.48
CA ASP A 105 7.06 11.44 -6.40
C ASP A 105 5.67 10.86 -6.72
N ILE A 106 4.63 11.28 -5.99
CA ILE A 106 3.25 10.84 -6.15
C ILE A 106 2.46 12.03 -6.74
N VAL A 107 1.87 11.85 -7.92
CA VAL A 107 1.12 12.91 -8.60
C VAL A 107 -0.39 12.74 -8.54
N SER A 108 -0.86 11.53 -8.20
CA SER A 108 -2.29 11.28 -8.03
C SER A 108 -2.54 10.05 -7.17
N VAL A 109 -3.72 10.03 -6.54
CA VAL A 109 -4.28 8.85 -5.88
C VAL A 109 -5.69 8.63 -6.39
N ARG A 110 -6.05 7.36 -6.68
CA ARG A 110 -7.40 6.96 -7.02
C ARG A 110 -7.85 5.81 -6.11
N TYR A 111 -8.96 6.02 -5.42
CA TYR A 111 -9.64 4.98 -4.67
C TYR A 111 -10.71 4.30 -5.54
N GLU A 112 -10.66 2.97 -5.62
CA GLU A 112 -11.71 2.16 -6.25
C GLU A 112 -12.42 1.33 -5.18
N PRO A 113 -13.64 1.71 -4.77
CA PRO A 113 -14.45 0.85 -3.93
C PRO A 113 -14.81 -0.42 -4.71
N ALA A 114 -14.67 -1.58 -4.07
CA ALA A 114 -15.05 -2.85 -4.67
C ALA A 114 -15.70 -3.76 -3.65
N LYS A 115 -16.60 -4.64 -4.09
CA LYS A 115 -17.33 -5.58 -3.21
C LYS A 115 -16.40 -6.53 -2.46
N LEU A 116 -15.36 -7.04 -3.12
CA LEU A 116 -14.43 -7.99 -2.51
C LEU A 116 -13.25 -7.30 -1.84
N VAL A 117 -12.41 -6.62 -2.64
CA VAL A 117 -11.17 -6.01 -2.17
C VAL A 117 -11.05 -4.60 -2.77
N PRO A 118 -11.17 -3.53 -1.97
CA PRO A 118 -11.01 -2.16 -2.46
C PRO A 118 -9.58 -1.94 -2.96
N ARG A 119 -9.38 -0.95 -3.82
CA ARG A 119 -8.05 -0.66 -4.38
C ARG A 119 -7.65 0.80 -4.22
N ILE A 120 -6.36 0.99 -4.09
CA ILE A 120 -5.70 2.29 -4.14
C ILE A 120 -4.74 2.24 -5.31
N HIS A 121 -4.83 3.20 -6.22
CA HIS A 121 -3.89 3.37 -7.32
C HIS A 121 -3.11 4.66 -7.10
N LEU A 122 -1.80 4.58 -7.22
CA LEU A 122 -0.89 5.71 -7.11
C LEU A 122 -0.33 6.01 -8.50
N GLY A 123 -0.57 7.21 -9.01
CA GLY A 123 0.15 7.74 -10.16
C GLY A 123 1.42 8.42 -9.69
N LEU A 124 2.56 8.11 -10.32
CA LEU A 124 3.87 8.61 -9.95
C LEU A 124 4.39 9.66 -10.93
N ALA A 125 5.31 10.52 -10.46
CA ALA A 125 5.95 11.54 -11.28
C ALA A 125 6.73 10.96 -12.47
N SER A 126 7.16 9.69 -12.38
CA SER A 126 7.77 8.94 -13.48
C SER A 126 6.79 8.58 -14.61
N GLY A 127 5.49 8.84 -14.44
CA GLY A 127 4.42 8.42 -15.34
C GLY A 127 3.92 6.99 -15.08
N ALA A 128 4.52 6.25 -14.14
CA ALA A 128 4.05 4.93 -13.75
C ALA A 128 2.75 5.01 -12.91
N GLU A 129 1.89 4.00 -13.06
CA GLU A 129 0.73 3.80 -12.17
C GLU A 129 0.90 2.46 -11.42
N VAL A 130 0.73 2.48 -10.11
CA VAL A 130 0.82 1.29 -9.26
C VAL A 130 -0.46 1.09 -8.48
N GLY A 131 -1.08 -0.08 -8.68
CA GLY A 131 -2.30 -0.48 -7.98
C GLY A 131 -2.03 -1.42 -6.82
N PHE A 132 -2.72 -1.18 -5.71
CA PHE A 132 -2.68 -1.98 -4.50
C PHE A 132 -4.08 -2.43 -4.08
N GLU A 133 -4.16 -3.63 -3.53
CA GLU A 133 -5.35 -4.18 -2.88
C GLU A 133 -5.36 -3.77 -1.41
N ALA A 134 -6.32 -2.94 -0.99
CA ALA A 134 -6.35 -2.39 0.36
C ALA A 134 -7.19 -3.23 1.32
N VAL A 135 -6.78 -3.30 2.59
CA VAL A 135 -7.55 -3.95 3.64
C VAL A 135 -8.69 -3.04 4.07
N ARG A 136 -9.94 -3.45 3.80
CA ARG A 136 -11.15 -2.65 4.05
C ARG A 136 -11.28 -2.15 5.50
N LEU A 137 -10.83 -2.94 6.47
CA LEU A 137 -10.92 -2.60 7.90
C LEU A 137 -10.07 -1.39 8.30
N ASP A 138 -9.15 -0.95 7.44
CA ASP A 138 -8.22 0.14 7.71
C ASP A 138 -8.69 1.48 7.13
N ASP A 139 -9.94 1.55 6.64
CA ASP A 139 -10.52 2.74 6.00
C ASP A 139 -9.68 3.30 4.83
N PRO A 140 -9.55 2.52 3.73
CA PRO A 140 -8.72 2.91 2.60
C PRO A 140 -9.24 4.13 1.84
N GLU A 141 -10.52 4.47 1.97
CA GLU A 141 -11.10 5.68 1.39
C GLU A 141 -10.58 6.92 2.14
N HIS A 142 -10.62 6.90 3.48
CA HIS A 142 -10.04 7.96 4.28
C HIS A 142 -8.54 8.12 4.03
N PHE A 143 -7.79 7.02 3.91
CA PHE A 143 -6.38 7.08 3.56
C PHE A 143 -6.15 7.75 2.19
N ALA A 144 -6.92 7.38 1.17
CA ALA A 144 -6.81 7.97 -0.15
C ALA A 144 -7.16 9.45 -0.16
N ALA A 145 -8.21 9.86 0.57
CA ALA A 145 -8.59 11.26 0.72
C ALA A 145 -7.51 12.08 1.46
N ALA A 146 -6.89 11.51 2.49
CA ALA A 146 -5.79 12.16 3.21
C ALA A 146 -4.55 12.34 2.31
N LEU A 147 -4.24 11.34 1.48
CA LEU A 147 -3.16 11.45 0.51
C LEU A 147 -3.48 12.51 -0.54
N ASP A 148 -4.69 12.50 -1.11
CA ASP A 148 -5.11 13.49 -2.10
C ASP A 148 -5.00 14.92 -1.57
N ALA A 149 -5.45 15.14 -0.33
CA ALA A 149 -5.30 16.42 0.35
C ALA A 149 -3.83 16.83 0.57
N ALA A 150 -2.94 15.87 0.84
CA ALA A 150 -1.51 16.13 1.00
C ALA A 150 -0.78 16.39 -0.33
N LEU A 151 -1.37 15.98 -1.47
CA LEU A 151 -0.86 16.27 -2.81
C LEU A 151 -1.34 17.62 -3.35
N ALA A 152 -2.38 18.20 -2.76
CA ALA A 152 -2.86 19.52 -3.15
C ALA A 152 -1.80 20.59 -2.86
N PRO A 153 -1.61 21.58 -3.76
CA PRO A 153 -0.69 22.67 -3.51
C PRO A 153 -1.14 23.46 -2.27
N ALA A 154 -0.19 23.80 -1.40
CA ALA A 154 -0.45 24.70 -0.28
C ALA A 154 -0.87 26.07 -0.84
N THR A 155 -2.15 26.41 -0.68
CA THR A 155 -2.70 27.74 -0.99
C THR A 155 -2.19 28.81 -0.05
#